data_AF-A0A090WCX0-F1
#
_entry.id   AF-A0A090WCX0-F1
#
_cell.length_a   1.000
_cell.length_b   1.000
_cell.length_c   1.000
_cell.angle_alpha   90.00
_cell.angle_beta   90.00
_cell.angle_gamma   90.00
#
_symmetry.space_group_name_H-M   'P 1'
#
loop_
_entity.id
_entity.type
_entity.pdbx_description
1 polymer ?
#
loop_
_entity_poly.entity_id
_entity_poly.type
_entity_poly.pdbx_seq_one_letter_code
_entity_poly.pdbx_strand_id
1 'polypeptide(L)' 'MINPSNGDHVIVAVTGPLYSTSDARGIYTTKNGGSSWEKTLYATDMAGFIDLAHSPNNFNIMYAASWEKRP' A
#
# COMPACT_ATOMS: atom_id res chain seq x y z
N MET A 1 -7.03 -1.58 -3.47
CA MET A 1 -7.73 -2.87 -3.25
C MET A 1 -8.86 -2.67 -2.26
N ILE A 2 -10.08 -3.07 -2.61
CA ILE A 2 -11.25 -3.01 -1.72
C ILE A 2 -11.58 -4.45 -1.33
N ASN A 3 -11.82 -4.70 -0.05
CA ASN A 3 -12.20 -6.04 0.40
C ASN A 3 -13.60 -6.41 -0.12
N PRO A 4 -13.76 -7.54 -0.85
CA PRO A 4 -15.06 -7.95 -1.38
C PRO A 4 -16.15 -8.18 -0.33
N SER A 5 -15.78 -8.51 0.92
CA SER A 5 -16.74 -8.75 2.01
C SER A 5 -16.94 -7.55 2.92
N ASN A 6 -16.14 -6.48 2.79
CA ASN A 6 -16.26 -5.26 3.57
C ASN A 6 -15.69 -4.04 2.83
N GLY A 7 -16.57 -3.20 2.27
CA GLY A 7 -16.18 -2.01 1.51
C GLY A 7 -15.37 -0.96 2.30
N ASP A 8 -15.44 -0.95 3.64
CA ASP A 8 -14.69 -0.02 4.48
C ASP A 8 -13.24 -0.44 4.68
N HIS A 9 -12.91 -1.71 4.38
CA HIS A 9 -11.55 -2.24 4.44
C HIS A 9 -10.86 -2.08 3.09
N VAL A 10 -10.01 -1.07 2.99
CA VAL A 10 -9.31 -0.71 1.74
C VAL A 10 -7.81 -0.67 1.99
N ILE A 11 -7.04 -1.19 1.04
CA ILE A 11 -5.58 -1.14 1.00
C ILE A 11 -5.13 -0.35 -0.23
N VAL A 12 -4.20 0.57 -0.05
CA VAL A 12 -3.61 1.38 -1.13
C VAL A 12 -2.09 1.30 -1.11
N ALA A 13 -1.49 1.22 -2.30
CA ALA A 13 -0.06 1.38 -2.50
C ALA A 13 0.25 2.84 -2.78
N VAL A 14 1.20 3.40 -2.03
CA VAL A 14 1.64 4.78 -2.18
C VAL A 14 3.07 4.77 -2.68
N THR A 15 3.23 5.18 -3.94
CA THR A 15 4.55 5.30 -4.57
C THR A 15 5.34 6.45 -3.97
N GLY A 16 4.69 7.57 -3.62
CA GLY A 16 5.34 8.81 -3.21
C GLY A 16 6.00 9.59 -4.36
N PRO A 17 6.72 10.68 -4.07
CA PRO A 17 7.37 11.50 -5.09
C PRO A 17 8.45 10.73 -5.85
N LEU A 18 8.53 10.86 -7.17
CA LEU A 18 9.44 10.04 -7.99
C LEU A 18 10.93 10.39 -7.85
N TYR A 19 11.26 11.60 -7.39
CA TYR A 19 12.62 12.16 -7.45
C TYR A 19 13.14 12.69 -6.11
N SER A 20 12.46 12.41 -5.01
CA SER A 20 12.89 12.79 -3.67
C SER A 20 12.59 11.69 -2.66
N THR A 21 13.26 11.74 -1.51
CA THR A 21 12.91 10.89 -0.38
C THR A 21 11.55 11.29 0.19
N SER A 22 10.83 10.33 0.76
CA SER A 22 9.58 10.59 1.46
C SER A 22 9.20 9.42 2.36
N ASP A 23 8.95 9.72 3.63
CA ASP A 23 8.36 8.75 4.55
C ASP A 23 6.90 8.44 4.22
N ALA A 24 6.26 9.19 3.32
CA ALA A 24 4.87 8.94 2.93
C ALA A 24 4.71 7.69 2.04
N ARG A 25 5.80 7.12 1.52
CA ARG A 25 5.75 5.86 0.76
C ARG A 25 5.27 4.70 1.64
N GLY A 26 4.65 3.69 1.03
CA GLY A 26 4.25 2.49 1.74
C GLY A 26 2.92 1.91 1.29
N ILE A 27 2.48 0.88 2.01
CA ILE A 27 1.13 0.37 1.94
C ILE A 27 0.33 0.94 3.10
N TYR A 28 -0.86 1.43 2.80
CA TYR A 28 -1.77 1.98 3.80
C TYR A 28 -3.08 1.19 3.80
N THR A 29 -3.59 0.97 4.99
CA THR A 29 -4.87 0.28 5.22
C THR A 29 -5.81 1.22 5.95
N THR A 30 -7.06 1.27 5.50
CA THR A 30 -8.20 1.82 6.25
C THR A 30 -9.15 0.67 6.57
N LYS A 31 -9.88 0.81 7.69
CA LYS A 31 -11.01 -0.04 8.07
C LYS A 31 -12.30 0.74 8.30
N ASN A 32 -12.32 2.03 7.92
CA ASN A 32 -13.44 2.96 8.10
C ASN A 32 -13.68 3.83 6.85
N GLY A 33 -13.59 3.21 5.67
CA GLY A 33 -13.94 3.85 4.41
C GLY A 33 -13.02 5.00 3.99
N GLY A 34 -11.85 5.14 4.63
CA GLY A 34 -10.85 6.17 4.32
C GLY A 34 -10.83 7.34 5.29
N SER A 35 -11.60 7.29 6.38
CA SER A 35 -11.60 8.33 7.42
C SER A 35 -10.27 8.40 8.17
N SER A 36 -9.57 7.27 8.32
CA SER A 36 -8.21 7.19 8.87
C SER A 36 -7.40 6.10 8.18
N TRP A 37 -6.09 6.29 8.10
CA TRP A 37 -5.19 5.36 7.42
C TRP A 37 -4.02 4.98 8.32
N GLU A 38 -3.69 3.69 8.33
CA GLU A 38 -2.53 3.12 9.01
C GLU A 38 -1.50 2.69 7.96
N LYS A 39 -0.23 3.07 8.13
CA LYS A 39 0.86 2.58 7.28
C LYS A 39 1.27 1.18 7.75
N THR A 40 0.86 0.16 7.00
CA THR A 40 1.00 -1.25 7.38
C THR A 40 2.24 -1.92 6.80
N LEU A 41 2.81 -1.35 5.74
CA LEU A 41 4.10 -1.80 5.19
C LEU A 41 4.92 -0.60 4.73
N TYR A 42 6.18 -0.60 5.12
CA TYR A 42 7.18 0.39 4.73
C TYR A 42 8.50 -0.31 4.46
N ALA A 43 9.18 0.07 3.39
CA ALA A 43 10.48 -0.49 3.03
C ALA A 43 11.59 0.51 3.34
N THR A 44 11.61 1.65 2.64
CA THR A 44 12.56 2.77 2.81
C THR A 44 11.90 4.08 2.35
N ASP A 45 12.59 5.20 2.54
CA ASP A 45 12.15 6.53 2.10
C ASP A 45 12.32 6.75 0.58
N MET A 46 12.98 5.80 -0.11
CA MET A 46 13.18 5.78 -1.56
C MET A 46 12.38 4.69 -2.28
N ALA A 47 11.96 3.62 -1.58
CA ALA A 47 11.22 2.50 -2.16
C ALA A 47 9.71 2.81 -2.27
N GLY A 48 9.21 2.95 -3.50
CA GLY A 48 7.80 3.18 -3.78
C GLY A 48 7.05 1.90 -4.11
N PHE A 49 5.83 1.74 -3.59
CA PHE A 49 4.93 0.65 -3.96
C PHE A 49 4.03 1.08 -5.13
N ILE A 50 3.85 0.22 -6.12
CA ILE A 50 3.18 0.57 -7.39
C ILE A 50 1.97 -0.30 -7.74
N ASP A 51 1.89 -1.52 -7.19
CA ASP A 51 0.83 -2.45 -7.51
C ASP A 51 0.50 -3.36 -6.32
N LEU A 52 -0.75 -3.81 -6.28
CA LEU A 52 -1.29 -4.70 -5.26
C LEU A 52 -2.16 -5.78 -5.90
N ALA A 53 -1.93 -7.02 -5.50
CA ALA A 53 -2.83 -8.14 -5.77
C ALA A 53 -3.17 -8.86 -4.46
N HIS A 54 -4.29 -9.57 -4.44
CA HIS A 54 -4.62 -10.45 -3.32
C HIS A 54 -4.78 -11.88 -3.80
N SER A 55 -4.58 -12.85 -2.89
CA SER A 55 -4.92 -14.24 -3.18
C SER A 55 -6.43 -14.35 -3.51
N PRO A 56 -6.83 -15.04 -4.60
CA PRO A 56 -8.24 -15.11 -5.02
C PRO A 56 -9.19 -15.57 -3.91
N ASN A 57 -8.71 -16.41 -2.99
CA ASN A 57 -9.51 -17.04 -1.95
C ASN A 57 -9.26 -16.47 -0.55
N ASN A 58 -8.34 -15.51 -0.39
CA ASN A 58 -8.03 -14.93 0.91
C ASN A 58 -7.51 -13.50 0.78
N PHE A 59 -8.38 -12.53 1.05
CA PHE A 59 -8.05 -11.10 1.00
C PHE A 59 -7.00 -10.67 2.04
N ASN A 60 -6.76 -11.48 3.09
CA ASN A 60 -5.71 -11.20 4.07
C ASN A 60 -4.31 -11.59 3.56
N ILE A 61 -4.19 -12.25 2.41
CA ILE A 61 -2.92 -12.56 1.76
C ILE A 61 -2.78 -11.62 0.56
N MET A 62 -1.87 -10.66 0.71
CA MET A 62 -1.62 -9.59 -0.26
C MET A 62 -0.21 -9.73 -0.83
N TYR A 63 -0.07 -9.40 -2.11
CA TYR A 63 1.19 -9.25 -2.81
C TYR A 63 1.33 -7.79 -3.21
N ALA A 64 2.52 -7.23 -3.00
CA ALA A 64 2.80 -5.85 -3.36
C ALA A 64 4.10 -5.78 -4.15
N ALA A 65 4.10 -5.00 -5.23
CA ALA A 65 5.29 -4.71 -6.00
C ALA A 65 5.89 -3.37 -5.54
N SER A 66 7.18 -3.38 -5.25
CA SER A 66 7.95 -2.19 -4.86
C SER A 66 9.20 -2.07 -5.72
N TRP A 67 9.65 -0.84 -5.92
CA TRP A 67 10.91 -0.55 -6.58
C TRP A 67 11.62 0.59 -5.85
N GLU A 68 12.94 0.49 -5.82
CA GLU A 68 13.82 1.54 -5.32
C GLU A 68 14.85 1.84 -6.41
N LYS A 69 14.97 3.11 -6.79
CA LYS A 69 16.08 3.57 -7.61
C LYS A 69 17.13 4.16 -6.70
N ARG A 70 18.24 3.44 -6.55
CA ARG A 70 19.46 3.99 -5.96
C ARG A 70 20.28 4.71 -7.04
N PRO A 71 20.88 5.88 -6.73
CA PRO A 71 21.89 6.49 -7.58
C PRO A 71 23.04 5.54 -7.90
#